data_AF-A0A935MI27-F1
#
_entry.id   AF-A0A935MI27-F1
#
_cell.length_a   1.000
_cell.length_b   1.000
_cell.length_c   1.000
_cell.angle_alpha   90.00
_cell.angle_beta   90.00
_cell.angle_gamma   90.00
#
_symmetry.space_group_name_H-M   'P 1'
#
loop_
_entity.id
_entity.type
_entity.pdbx_description
1 polymer ?
#
loop_
_entity_poly.entity_id
_entity_poly.type
_entity_poly.pdbx_seq_one_letter_code
_entity_poly.pdbx_strand_id
1 'polypeptide(L)'
;MKNQISYSPEVRERAVRLVFEQQREHESQWSAIKSIASKIGCAAETLRTWVRRAETDQGIRGGMSTSDREKLKELERRIVN
;
A
#
# COMPACT_ATOMS: atom_id res chain seq x y z
N MET A 1 3.63 10.60 22.70
CA MET A 1 2.61 10.41 21.66
C MET A 1 3.31 10.15 20.33
N LYS A 2 3.19 8.93 19.77
CA LYS A 2 3.80 8.62 18.46
C LYS A 2 2.97 9.34 17.39
N ASN A 3 3.48 10.45 16.89
CA ASN A 3 2.88 11.18 15.77
C ASN A 3 3.09 10.32 14.51
N GLN A 4 2.22 9.32 14.29
CA GLN A 4 2.22 8.56 13.05
C GLN A 4 1.78 9.52 11.95
N ILE A 5 2.76 10.07 11.22
CA ILE A 5 2.54 10.78 9.96
C ILE A 5 1.85 9.78 9.03
N SER A 6 0.52 9.83 9.04
CA SER A 6 -0.33 8.91 8.31
C SER A 6 -0.63 9.54 6.97
N TYR A 7 -0.21 8.88 5.89
CA TYR A 7 -0.60 9.31 4.55
C TYR A 7 -2.10 9.21 4.40
N SER A 8 -2.72 10.26 3.86
CA SER A 8 -4.16 10.27 3.57
C SER A 8 -4.52 9.11 2.62
N PRO A 9 -5.73 8.53 2.74
CA PRO A 9 -6.15 7.43 1.88
C PRO A 9 -6.08 7.81 0.39
N GLU A 10 -6.37 9.05 0.04
CA GLU A 10 -6.29 9.56 -1.34
C GLU A 10 -4.86 9.54 -1.87
N VAL A 11 -3.88 9.90 -1.04
CA VAL A 11 -2.45 9.85 -1.41
C VAL A 11 -2.02 8.41 -1.64
N ARG A 12 -2.45 7.50 -0.77
CA ARG A 12 -2.16 6.08 -0.88
C ARG A 12 -2.76 5.47 -2.15
N GLU A 13 -4.04 5.72 -2.42
CA GLU A 13 -4.73 5.20 -3.61
C GLU A 13 -4.11 5.74 -4.89
N ARG A 14 -3.83 7.05 -4.93
CA ARG A 14 -3.15 7.68 -6.06
C ARG A 14 -1.76 7.07 -6.29
N ALA A 15 -0.98 6.86 -5.22
CA ALA A 15 0.34 6.25 -5.31
C ALA A 15 0.30 4.85 -5.92
N VAL A 16 -0.62 4.01 -5.43
CA VAL A 16 -0.81 2.64 -5.91
C VAL A 16 -1.25 2.63 -7.38
N ARG A 17 -2.22 3.48 -7.74
CA ARG A 17 -2.69 3.61 -9.13
C ARG A 17 -1.56 4.00 -10.08
N LEU A 18 -0.73 4.96 -9.70
CA LEU A 18 0.42 5.40 -10.50
C LEU A 18 1.45 4.28 -10.69
N VAL A 19 1.68 3.45 -9.68
CA VAL A 19 2.58 2.29 -9.83
C VAL A 19 2.02 1.32 -10.89
N PHE A 20 0.74 0.97 -10.84
CA PHE A 20 0.15 0.07 -11.83
C PHE A 20 0.10 0.65 -13.25
N GLU A 21 -0.01 1.98 -13.38
CA GLU A 21 0.03 2.66 -14.67
C GLU A 21 1.44 2.69 -15.27
N GLN A 22 2.46 3.03 -14.46
CA GLN A 22 3.84 3.17 -14.91
C GLN A 22 4.64 1.86 -14.90
N GLN A 23 4.16 0.78 -14.28
CA GLN A 23 4.92 -0.48 -14.18
C GLN A 23 5.37 -1.05 -15.53
N ARG A 24 4.62 -0.78 -16.61
CA ARG A 24 4.95 -1.23 -17.98
C ARG A 24 6.06 -0.41 -18.65
N GLU A 25 6.31 0.80 -18.16
CA GLU A 25 7.37 1.71 -18.64
C GLU A 25 8.68 1.52 -17.87
N HIS A 26 8.67 0.67 -16.85
CA HIS A 26 9.82 0.36 -16.01
C HIS A 26 10.24 -1.11 -16.20
N GLU A 27 11.53 -1.38 -16.03
CA GLU A 27 12.12 -2.73 -16.10
C GLU A 27 11.49 -3.73 -15.12
N SER A 28 10.90 -3.23 -14.03
CA SER A 28 10.26 -4.02 -12.99
C SER A 28 9.29 -3.18 -12.16
N GLN A 29 8.33 -3.85 -11.53
CA GLN A 29 7.40 -3.22 -10.58
C GLN A 29 8.15 -2.53 -9.43
N TRP A 30 9.30 -3.08 -8.99
CA TRP A 30 10.13 -2.45 -7.97
C TRP A 30 10.78 -1.14 -8.44
N SER A 31 11.20 -1.07 -9.71
CA SER A 31 11.72 0.16 -10.31
C SER A 31 10.64 1.25 -10.38
N ALA A 32 9.41 0.88 -10.76
CA ALA A 32 8.24 1.76 -10.71
C ALA A 32 7.92 2.25 -9.28
N ILE A 33 7.92 1.34 -8.29
CA ILE A 33 7.68 1.69 -6.88
C ILE A 33 8.72 2.71 -6.39
N LYS A 34 10.01 2.53 -6.67
CA LYS A 34 11.05 3.49 -6.26
C LYS A 34 10.84 4.86 -6.90
N SER A 35 10.51 4.89 -8.20
CA SER A 35 10.23 6.12 -8.95
C SER A 35 9.04 6.89 -8.35
N ILE A 36 7.92 6.21 -8.12
CA ILE A 36 6.70 6.84 -7.57
C ILE A 36 6.88 7.24 -6.10
N ALA A 37 7.55 6.43 -5.29
CA ALA A 37 7.81 6.73 -3.89
C ALA A 37 8.62 8.03 -3.74
N SER A 38 9.64 8.22 -4.59
CA SER A 38 10.41 9.46 -4.66
C SER A 38 9.52 10.67 -5.03
N LYS A 39 8.63 10.53 -6.01
CA LYS A 39 7.70 11.59 -6.43
C LYS A 39 6.70 12.01 -5.34
N ILE A 40 6.26 11.06 -4.51
CA ILE A 40 5.26 11.29 -3.45
C ILE A 40 5.92 11.70 -2.11
N GLY A 41 7.23 11.50 -1.98
CA GLY A 41 7.96 11.76 -0.74
C GLY A 41 7.67 10.69 0.32
N CYS A 42 7.44 9.43 -0.09
CA CYS A 42 7.25 8.31 0.82
C CYS A 42 8.35 7.25 0.68
N ALA A 43 8.49 6.38 1.68
CA ALA A 43 9.43 5.27 1.60
C ALA A 43 8.94 4.22 0.58
N ALA A 44 9.84 3.72 -0.26
CA ALA A 44 9.52 2.70 -1.27
C ALA A 44 8.94 1.42 -0.65
N GLU A 45 9.41 1.01 0.53
CA GLU A 45 8.87 -0.12 1.30
C GLU A 45 7.40 0.10 1.73
N THR A 46 7.05 1.34 2.09
CA THR A 46 5.67 1.73 2.43
C THR A 46 4.75 1.60 1.23
N LEU A 47 5.17 2.15 0.09
CA LEU A 47 4.42 2.05 -1.16
C LEU A 47 4.29 0.59 -1.64
N ARG A 48 5.34 -0.22 -1.52
CA ARG A 48 5.30 -1.66 -1.82
C ARG A 48 4.25 -2.39 -1.00
N THR A 49 4.10 -2.05 0.28
CA THR A 49 3.09 -2.64 1.16
C THR A 49 1.67 -2.29 0.70
N TRP A 50 1.45 -1.07 0.22
CA TRP A 50 0.16 -0.66 -0.32
C TRP A 50 -0.16 -1.34 -1.64
N VAL A 51 0.81 -1.44 -2.55
CA VAL A 51 0.68 -2.14 -3.83
C VAL A 51 0.32 -3.60 -3.61
N ARG A 52 1.04 -4.31 -2.72
CA ARG A 52 0.73 -5.71 -2.38
C ARG A 52 -0.68 -5.89 -1.83
N ARG A 53 -1.15 -4.95 -0.99
CA ARG A 53 -2.53 -4.98 -0.48
C ARG A 53 -3.54 -4.82 -1.62
N ALA A 54 -3.27 -3.92 -2.56
CA ALA A 54 -4.13 -3.74 -3.72
C ALA A 54 -4.10 -4.92 -4.69
N GLU A 55 -2.95 -5.59 -4.88
CA GLU A 55 -2.87 -6.83 -5.66
C GLU A 55 -3.71 -7.96 -5.04
N THR A 56 -3.71 -8.05 -3.70
CA THR A 56 -4.56 -8.99 -2.96
C THR A 56 -6.04 -8.63 -3.07
N ASP A 57 -6.38 -7.34 -2.95
CA ASP A 57 -7.75 -6.84 -3.08
C ASP A 57 -8.35 -7.11 -4.47
N GLN A 58 -7.54 -6.93 -5.51
CA GLN A 58 -7.91 -7.20 -6.91
C GLN A 58 -7.87 -8.69 -7.28
N GLY A 59 -7.54 -9.58 -6.33
CA GLY A 59 -7.45 -11.03 -6.59
C GLY A 59 -6.28 -11.45 -7.49
N ILE A 60 -5.31 -10.57 -7.74
CA ILE A 60 -4.12 -10.83 -8.57
C ILE A 60 -3.13 -11.75 -7.83
N ARG A 61 -3.08 -11.66 -6.50
CA ARG A 61 -2.38 -12.63 -5.64
C ARG A 61 -3.41 -13.49 -4.93
N GLY A 62 -3.34 -14.81 -5.11
CA GLY A 62 -4.09 -15.78 -4.30
C GLY A 62 -3.73 -15.63 -2.82
N GLY A 63 -4.56 -14.93 -2.07
CA GLY A 63 -4.43 -14.65 -0.64
C GLY A 63 -5.64 -13.85 -0.17
N MET A 64 -6.07 -14.04 1.08
CA MET A 64 -7.30 -13.48 1.64
C MET A 64 -7.40 -11.96 1.43
N SER A 65 -8.54 -11.52 0.90
CA SER A 65 -8.84 -10.13 0.54
C SER A 65 -8.77 -9.21 1.76
N THR A 66 -8.61 -7.91 1.48
CA THR A 66 -8.54 -6.85 2.48
C THR A 66 -9.67 -6.91 3.51
N SER A 67 -10.86 -7.36 3.11
CA SER A 67 -12.03 -7.60 3.98
C SER A 67 -11.77 -8.57 5.14
N ASP A 68 -10.91 -9.58 4.98
CA ASP A 68 -10.57 -10.51 6.06
C ASP A 68 -9.64 -9.87 7.10
N ARG A 69 -8.89 -8.83 6.71
CA ARG A 69 -7.92 -8.14 7.58
C ARG A 69 -8.53 -6.98 8.36
N GLU A 70 -9.64 -6.41 7.91
CA GLU A 70 -10.37 -5.38 8.66
C GLU A 70 -10.95 -5.94 9.96
N LYS A 71 -11.36 -7.21 9.96
CA LYS A 71 -11.72 -7.94 11.20
C LYS A 71 -10.55 -8.08 12.18
N LEU A 72 -9.32 -8.20 11.70
CA LEU A 72 -8.12 -8.31 12.56
C LEU A 72 -7.72 -6.96 13.17
N LYS A 73 -7.93 -5.86 12.44
CA LYS A 73 -7.63 -4.49 12.92
C LYS A 73 -8.58 -4.03 14.04
N GLU A 74 -9.78 -4.60 14.10
CA GLU A 74 -10.71 -4.42 15.22
C GLU A 74 -10.22 -5.12 16.49
N LEU A 75 -9.55 -6.28 16.35
CA LEU A 75 -8.97 -7.02 17.48
C LEU A 75 -7.73 -6.33 18.08
N GLU A 76 -6.87 -5.69 17.28
CA GLU A 76 -5.71 -4.94 17.80
C GLU A 76 -6.12 -3.70 18.60
N ARG A 77 -7.33 -3.16 18.37
CA ARG A 77 -7.87 -2.02 19.13
C ARG A 77 -8.32 -2.41 20.55
N ARG A 78 -8.37 -3.71 20.90
CA ARG A 78 -8.82 -4.20 22.22
C ARG A 78 -7.70 -4.61 23.18
N ILE A 79 -6.44 -4.67 22.74
CA ILE A 79 -5.29 -5.03 23.61
C ILE A 79 -4.64 -3.77 24.23
N VAL A 80 -5.05 -2.57 23.82
CA VAL A 80 -4.66 -1.29 24.42
C VAL A 80 -5.89 -0.61 25.03
N ASN A 81 -6.54 -1.30 25.98
CA ASN A 81 -7.46 -0.68 26.95
C ASN A 81 -7.19 -1.27 28.33
#